data_AF-J9WJ66-F1
#
_entry.id   AF-J9WJ66-F1
#
_cell.length_a   1.000
_cell.length_b   1.000
_cell.length_c   1.000
_cell.angle_alpha   90.00
_cell.angle_beta   90.00
_cell.angle_gamma   90.00
#
_symmetry.space_group_name_H-M   'P 1'
#
loop_
_entity.id
_entity.type
_entity.pdbx_description
1 polymer ?
#
loop_
_entity_poly.entity_id
_entity_poly.type
_entity_poly.pdbx_seq_one_letter_code
_entity_poly.pdbx_strand_id
1 'polypeptide(L)'
;MGAGGGVTKIEAQKKPLSRVPHSNPPFSVDQLKKAIPPHCFERSLFISFSYVVYDLLVAYLLFYIATTYFHKLPYPFSFLAWPIYWAIQGCILTGVWVIAHECGHHAFSKYQLVDDMVGLTLHSCLLVPYFSWKISHRRHHSNTGSLDRNEVFVPKPKSKVSWYNKYMNNPPGRAISLFITLTLGWPLYLAFNVSGRPYDRFASHYDPYAPIYSNRERLLIYVSDSSVFAVTYLLYHIATLKGLGW
;
A
#
# COMPACT_ATOMS: atom_id res chain seq x y z
N MET A 1 -49.16 -4.87 46.22
CA MET A 1 -48.33 -3.84 45.55
C MET A 1 -47.08 -3.64 46.39
N GLY A 2 -45.85 -3.76 45.94
CA GLY A 2 -45.28 -4.20 44.66
C GLY A 2 -43.89 -4.77 44.95
N ALA A 3 -43.54 -5.79 44.17
CA ALA A 3 -42.21 -6.40 44.18
C ALA A 3 -41.16 -5.41 43.67
N GLY A 4 -39.95 -5.49 44.20
CA GLY A 4 -38.79 -4.71 43.75
C GLY A 4 -37.51 -5.38 44.20
N GLY A 5 -37.23 -6.55 43.63
CA GLY A 5 -36.05 -7.36 43.93
C GLY A 5 -34.75 -6.57 43.69
N GLY A 6 -33.83 -6.71 44.63
CA GLY A 6 -32.48 -6.19 44.52
C GLY A 6 -31.77 -6.81 43.32
N VAL A 7 -31.40 -5.97 42.37
CA VAL A 7 -30.54 -6.34 41.25
C VAL A 7 -29.13 -6.51 41.80
N THR A 8 -28.74 -7.74 42.09
CA THR A 8 -27.34 -8.13 42.27
C THR A 8 -26.61 -7.78 40.97
N LYS A 9 -25.72 -6.78 41.04
CA LYS A 9 -24.73 -6.53 39.98
C LYS A 9 -23.88 -7.79 39.84
N ILE A 10 -24.16 -8.59 38.82
CA ILE A 10 -23.23 -9.59 38.35
C ILE A 10 -22.05 -8.79 37.79
N GLU A 11 -20.99 -8.66 38.58
CA GLU A 11 -19.66 -8.36 38.05
C GLU A 11 -19.35 -9.46 37.05
N ALA A 12 -19.57 -9.18 35.77
CA ALA A 12 -19.05 -10.01 34.72
C ALA A 12 -17.53 -9.98 34.86
N GLN A 13 -16.97 -10.99 35.53
CA GLN A 13 -15.56 -11.34 35.41
C GLN A 13 -15.31 -11.44 33.90
N LYS A 14 -14.73 -10.38 33.32
CA LYS A 14 -14.22 -10.41 31.96
C LYS A 14 -13.13 -11.47 31.98
N LYS A 15 -13.49 -12.71 31.64
CA LYS A 15 -12.51 -13.75 31.30
C LYS A 15 -11.52 -13.06 30.36
N PRO A 16 -10.21 -13.07 30.66
CA PRO A 16 -9.24 -12.55 29.72
C PRO A 16 -9.55 -13.20 28.38
N LEU A 17 -9.76 -12.39 27.35
CA LEU A 17 -10.09 -12.85 26.00
C LEU A 17 -9.18 -14.05 25.71
N SER A 18 -9.79 -15.22 25.44
CA SER A 18 -9.03 -16.41 25.08
C SER A 18 -8.01 -15.99 24.03
N ARG A 19 -6.72 -16.13 24.36
CA ARG A 19 -5.67 -15.79 23.39
C ARG A 19 -5.96 -16.56 22.11
N VAL A 20 -5.71 -15.91 20.98
CA VAL A 20 -5.84 -16.54 19.66
C VAL A 20 -5.07 -17.87 19.64
N PRO A 21 -5.54 -18.86 18.87
CA PRO A 21 -4.85 -20.15 18.75
C PRO A 21 -3.38 -19.92 18.39
N HIS A 22 -2.48 -20.46 19.22
CA HIS A 22 -1.03 -20.36 19.04
C HIS A 22 -0.42 -21.68 18.55
N SER A 23 -1.21 -22.76 18.59
CA SER A 23 -0.84 -24.05 18.04
C SER A 23 -0.89 -24.02 16.52
N ASN A 24 0.04 -24.71 15.87
CA ASN A 24 -0.03 -24.92 14.43
C ASN A 24 -1.35 -25.61 14.06
N PRO A 25 -1.95 -25.25 12.91
CA PRO A 25 -3.13 -25.94 12.42
C PRO A 25 -2.83 -27.43 12.18
N PRO A 26 -3.84 -28.33 12.26
CA PRO A 26 -3.66 -29.77 12.08
C PRO A 26 -3.46 -30.16 10.59
N PHE A 27 -3.05 -29.23 9.73
CA PHE A 27 -2.81 -29.41 8.31
C PHE A 27 -1.60 -28.60 7.85
N SER A 28 -0.96 -29.08 6.80
CA SER A 28 0.17 -28.40 6.15
C SER A 28 -0.29 -27.46 5.02
N VAL A 29 0.58 -26.52 4.64
CA VAL A 29 0.37 -25.65 3.48
C VAL A 29 0.23 -26.47 2.19
N ASP A 30 0.93 -27.59 2.07
CA ASP A 30 0.84 -28.46 0.89
C ASP A 30 -0.50 -29.18 0.80
N GLN A 31 -1.10 -29.58 1.92
CA GLN A 31 -2.46 -30.13 1.95
C GLN A 31 -3.48 -29.09 1.49
N LEU A 32 -3.33 -27.82 1.90
CA LEU A 32 -4.17 -26.73 1.41
C LEU A 32 -4.00 -26.52 -0.10
N LYS A 33 -2.77 -26.48 -0.61
CA LYS A 33 -2.50 -26.33 -2.05
C LYS A 33 -3.11 -27.47 -2.87
N LYS A 34 -3.02 -28.71 -2.39
CA LYS A 34 -3.62 -29.89 -3.04
C LYS A 34 -5.15 -29.86 -3.07
N ALA A 35 -5.78 -29.15 -2.15
CA ALA A 35 -7.24 -28.98 -2.12
C ALA A 35 -7.74 -27.94 -3.13
N ILE A 36 -6.86 -27.08 -3.66
CA ILE A 36 -7.19 -26.05 -4.65
C ILE A 36 -7.12 -26.65 -6.07
N PRO A 37 -8.11 -26.41 -6.94
CA PRO A 37 -8.07 -26.91 -8.32
C PRO A 37 -6.79 -26.48 -9.08
N PRO A 38 -6.17 -27.36 -9.89
CA PRO A 38 -4.90 -27.06 -10.57
C PRO A 38 -4.94 -25.81 -11.47
N HIS A 39 -6.06 -25.58 -12.15
CA HIS A 39 -6.24 -24.42 -13.03
C HIS A 39 -6.16 -23.08 -12.29
N CYS A 40 -6.41 -23.04 -10.97
CA CYS A 40 -6.26 -21.82 -10.17
C CYS A 40 -4.79 -21.39 -9.99
N PHE A 41 -3.83 -22.26 -10.33
CA PHE A 41 -2.41 -21.94 -10.30
C PHE A 41 -1.87 -21.51 -11.67
N GLU A 42 -2.70 -21.56 -12.72
CA GLU A 42 -2.32 -21.13 -14.06
C GLU A 42 -2.41 -19.61 -14.19
N ARG A 43 -1.28 -18.98 -14.54
CA ARG A 43 -1.17 -17.53 -14.71
C ARG A 43 -1.00 -17.23 -16.19
N SER A 44 -2.07 -16.72 -16.82
CA SER A 44 -2.06 -16.37 -18.23
C SER A 44 -1.44 -15.00 -18.45
N LEU A 45 -0.29 -14.95 -19.13
CA LEU A 45 0.35 -13.69 -19.52
C LEU A 45 -0.59 -12.78 -20.31
N PHE A 46 -1.37 -13.35 -21.23
CA PHE A 46 -2.30 -12.58 -22.05
C PHE A 46 -3.35 -11.87 -21.19
N ILE A 47 -3.94 -12.60 -20.23
CA ILE A 47 -4.94 -12.03 -19.31
C ILE A 47 -4.29 -10.97 -18.43
N SER A 48 -3.14 -11.27 -17.81
CA SER A 48 -2.42 -10.34 -16.94
C SER A 48 -2.06 -9.02 -17.66
N PHE A 49 -1.53 -9.09 -18.89
CA PHE A 49 -1.25 -7.91 -19.69
C PHE A 49 -2.50 -7.19 -20.20
N SER A 50 -3.61 -7.90 -20.43
CA SER A 50 -4.88 -7.26 -20.80
C SER A 50 -5.37 -6.29 -19.71
N TYR A 51 -5.18 -6.64 -18.43
CA TYR A 51 -5.50 -5.75 -17.31
C TYR A 51 -4.56 -4.55 -17.24
N VAL A 52 -3.25 -4.73 -17.51
CA VAL A 52 -2.30 -3.61 -17.61
C VAL A 52 -2.75 -2.61 -18.69
N VAL A 53 -3.05 -3.11 -19.89
CA VAL A 53 -3.50 -2.27 -21.01
C VAL A 53 -4.83 -1.58 -20.67
N TYR A 54 -5.77 -2.31 -20.07
CA TYR A 54 -7.07 -1.76 -19.67
C TYR A 54 -6.91 -0.59 -18.69
N ASP A 55 -6.18 -0.78 -17.59
CA ASP A 55 -6.00 0.26 -16.56
C ASP A 55 -5.26 1.48 -17.13
N LEU A 56 -4.21 1.26 -17.93
CA LEU A 56 -3.46 2.35 -18.57
C LEU A 56 -4.29 3.09 -19.63
N LEU A 57 -5.15 2.39 -20.38
CA LEU A 57 -6.05 3.01 -21.35
C LEU A 57 -7.07 3.90 -20.64
N VAL A 58 -7.69 3.42 -19.55
CA VAL A 58 -8.62 4.23 -18.76
C VAL A 58 -7.91 5.45 -18.17
N ALA A 59 -6.73 5.25 -17.58
CA ALA A 59 -5.91 6.34 -17.04
C ALA A 59 -5.56 7.38 -18.11
N TYR A 60 -5.20 6.94 -19.31
CA TYR A 60 -4.91 7.81 -20.45
C TYR A 60 -6.15 8.58 -20.91
N LEU A 61 -7.30 7.92 -21.06
CA LEU A 61 -8.54 8.56 -21.49
C LEU A 61 -8.99 9.64 -20.50
N LEU A 62 -8.90 9.38 -19.20
CA LEU A 62 -9.21 10.37 -18.17
C LEU A 62 -8.26 11.57 -18.23
N PHE A 63 -6.95 11.32 -18.37
CA PHE A 63 -5.95 12.38 -18.54
C PHE A 63 -6.22 13.22 -19.80
N TYR A 64 -6.50 12.57 -20.93
CA TYR A 64 -6.84 13.22 -22.18
C TYR A 64 -8.09 14.09 -22.05
N ILE A 65 -9.14 13.59 -21.40
CA ILE A 65 -10.36 14.36 -21.16
C ILE A 65 -10.07 15.59 -20.30
N ALA A 66 -9.36 15.41 -19.19
CA ALA A 66 -9.04 16.49 -18.26
C ALA A 66 -8.26 17.62 -18.96
N THR A 67 -7.18 17.27 -19.64
CA THR A 67 -6.30 18.25 -20.32
C THR A 67 -6.95 18.91 -21.53
N THR A 68 -7.82 18.20 -22.27
CA THR A 68 -8.44 18.71 -23.51
C THR A 68 -9.72 19.52 -23.26
N TYR A 69 -10.47 19.23 -22.19
CA TYR A 69 -11.82 19.80 -22.01
C TYR A 69 -12.01 20.61 -20.73
N PHE A 70 -11.24 20.42 -19.66
CA PHE A 70 -11.52 21.13 -18.40
C PHE A 70 -11.36 22.64 -18.52
N HIS A 71 -10.41 23.11 -19.32
CA HIS A 71 -10.21 24.55 -19.58
C HIS A 71 -11.38 25.19 -20.37
N LYS A 72 -12.24 24.38 -21.01
CA LYS A 72 -13.43 24.84 -21.74
C LYS A 72 -14.67 24.96 -20.84
N LEU A 73 -14.61 24.45 -19.61
CA LEU A 73 -15.71 24.55 -18.66
C LEU A 73 -15.81 25.99 -18.13
N PRO A 74 -17.04 26.54 -18.00
CA PRO A 74 -17.20 27.86 -17.39
C PRO A 74 -16.81 27.84 -15.91
N TYR A 75 -16.38 29.00 -15.41
CA TYR A 75 -16.14 29.18 -13.97
C TYR A 75 -17.45 28.96 -13.18
N PRO A 76 -17.43 28.22 -12.04
CA PRO A 76 -16.28 27.63 -11.34
C PRO A 76 -16.01 26.14 -11.67
N PHE A 77 -16.74 25.55 -12.62
CA PHE A 77 -16.71 24.10 -12.87
C PHE A 77 -15.34 23.58 -13.32
N SER A 78 -14.57 24.39 -14.06
CA SER A 78 -13.19 24.04 -14.43
C SER A 78 -12.31 23.74 -13.20
N PHE A 79 -12.44 24.55 -12.15
CA PHE A 79 -11.68 24.38 -10.91
C PHE A 79 -12.15 23.16 -10.11
N LEU A 80 -13.46 22.91 -10.06
CA LEU A 80 -14.04 21.76 -9.37
C LEU A 80 -13.74 20.42 -10.07
N ALA A 81 -13.54 20.43 -11.39
CA ALA A 81 -13.27 19.23 -12.16
C ALA A 81 -11.92 18.59 -11.83
N TRP A 82 -10.90 19.40 -11.47
CA TRP A 82 -9.54 18.90 -11.16
C TRP A 82 -9.47 18.01 -9.92
N PRO A 83 -9.97 18.40 -8.74
CA PRO A 83 -10.00 17.51 -7.57
C PRO A 83 -10.79 16.22 -7.81
N ILE A 84 -11.89 16.29 -8.58
CA ILE A 84 -12.68 15.11 -8.95
C ILE A 84 -11.85 14.18 -9.83
N TYR A 85 -11.17 14.73 -10.85
CA TYR A 85 -10.26 13.98 -11.69
C TYR A 85 -9.12 13.36 -10.88
N TRP A 86 -8.46 14.09 -9.99
CA TRP A 86 -7.38 13.53 -9.16
C TRP A 86 -7.85 12.35 -8.31
N ALA A 87 -9.04 12.45 -7.72
CA ALA A 87 -9.62 11.36 -6.95
C ALA A 87 -9.90 10.12 -7.82
N ILE A 88 -10.55 10.30 -8.97
CA ILE A 88 -10.87 9.19 -9.89
C ILE A 88 -9.58 8.59 -10.48
N GLN A 89 -8.68 9.43 -10.98
CA GLN A 89 -7.40 9.02 -11.55
C GLN A 89 -6.55 8.27 -10.52
N GLY A 90 -6.51 8.75 -9.27
CA GLY A 90 -5.83 8.06 -8.17
C GLY A 90 -6.40 6.67 -7.92
N CYS A 91 -7.73 6.50 -7.97
CA CYS A 91 -8.37 5.19 -7.87
C CYS A 91 -7.97 4.26 -9.02
N ILE A 92 -7.96 4.75 -10.26
CA ILE A 92 -7.53 3.95 -11.43
C ILE A 92 -6.05 3.56 -11.33
N LEU A 93 -5.18 4.50 -10.99
CA LEU A 93 -3.74 4.24 -10.84
C LEU A 93 -3.43 3.34 -9.62
N THR A 94 -4.33 3.25 -8.65
CA THR A 94 -4.25 2.24 -7.60
C THR A 94 -4.41 0.83 -8.19
N GLY A 95 -5.21 0.63 -9.24
CA GLY A 95 -5.28 -0.63 -9.99
C GLY A 95 -3.93 -1.01 -10.59
N VAL A 96 -3.25 -0.06 -11.26
CA VAL A 96 -1.90 -0.24 -11.78
C VAL A 96 -0.90 -0.59 -10.66
N TRP A 97 -1.01 0.10 -9.52
CA TRP A 97 -0.19 -0.20 -8.34
C TRP A 97 -0.42 -1.62 -7.82
N VAL A 98 -1.67 -2.09 -7.78
CA VAL A 98 -2.04 -3.46 -7.36
C VAL A 98 -1.46 -4.49 -8.31
N ILE A 99 -1.52 -4.29 -9.63
CA ILE A 99 -0.90 -5.20 -10.60
C ILE A 99 0.60 -5.35 -10.36
N ALA A 100 1.29 -4.23 -10.15
CA ALA A 100 2.73 -4.24 -9.84
C ALA A 100 3.03 -4.87 -8.47
N HIS A 101 2.13 -4.73 -7.50
CA HIS A 101 2.18 -5.47 -6.23
C HIS A 101 2.07 -6.99 -6.43
N GLU A 102 1.12 -7.45 -7.28
CA GLU A 102 0.97 -8.86 -7.61
C GLU A 102 2.19 -9.44 -8.35
N CYS A 103 2.91 -8.60 -9.11
CA CYS A 103 4.22 -8.98 -9.65
C CYS A 103 5.22 -9.29 -8.52
N GLY A 104 5.19 -8.52 -7.42
CA GLY A 104 6.01 -8.77 -6.23
C GLY A 104 5.71 -10.10 -5.53
N HIS A 105 4.48 -10.60 -5.66
CA HIS A 105 4.04 -11.92 -5.18
C HIS A 105 4.31 -13.06 -6.14
N HIS A 106 4.81 -12.76 -7.35
CA HIS A 106 4.89 -13.71 -8.45
C HIS A 106 3.52 -14.28 -8.84
N ALA A 107 2.45 -13.49 -8.74
CA ALA A 107 1.11 -13.87 -9.14
C ALA A 107 0.75 -13.40 -10.57
N PHE A 108 1.47 -12.40 -11.10
CA PHE A 108 1.24 -11.87 -12.44
C PHE A 108 1.53 -12.88 -13.56
N SER A 109 2.63 -13.63 -13.45
CA SER A 109 2.99 -14.67 -14.40
C SER A 109 3.72 -15.84 -13.74
N LYS A 110 4.07 -16.85 -14.55
CA LYS A 110 4.96 -17.95 -14.12
C LYS A 110 6.44 -17.61 -14.24
N TYR A 111 6.78 -16.45 -14.82
CA TYR A 111 8.15 -16.05 -15.13
C TYR A 111 8.55 -14.90 -14.22
N GLN A 112 9.36 -15.20 -13.22
CA GLN A 112 9.82 -14.21 -12.24
C GLN A 112 10.47 -12.98 -12.87
N LEU A 113 11.25 -13.14 -13.93
CA LEU A 113 11.88 -12.00 -14.63
C LEU A 113 10.83 -11.05 -15.24
N VAL A 114 9.75 -11.60 -15.83
CA VAL A 114 8.68 -10.79 -16.41
C VAL A 114 7.97 -10.00 -15.31
N ASP A 115 7.65 -10.65 -14.20
CA ASP A 115 7.04 -10.00 -13.04
C ASP A 115 7.94 -8.88 -12.51
N ASP A 116 9.23 -9.14 -12.34
CA ASP A 116 10.18 -8.16 -11.83
C ASP A 116 10.34 -6.96 -12.78
N MET A 117 10.34 -7.18 -14.10
CA MET A 117 10.41 -6.09 -15.09
C MET A 117 9.12 -5.25 -15.14
N VAL A 118 7.96 -5.90 -15.16
CA VAL A 118 6.65 -5.22 -15.18
C VAL A 118 6.45 -4.45 -13.87
N GLY A 119 6.69 -5.11 -12.75
CA GLY A 119 6.60 -4.51 -11.42
C GLY A 119 7.52 -3.31 -11.27
N LEU A 120 8.81 -3.45 -11.62
CA LEU A 120 9.77 -2.34 -11.57
C LEU A 120 9.31 -1.16 -12.42
N THR A 121 8.85 -1.41 -13.64
CA THR A 121 8.41 -0.35 -14.56
C THR A 121 7.18 0.39 -14.01
N LEU A 122 6.12 -0.34 -13.66
CA LEU A 122 4.86 0.24 -13.21
C LEU A 122 5.00 0.94 -11.86
N HIS A 123 5.68 0.35 -10.88
CA HIS A 123 5.93 0.99 -9.59
C HIS A 123 6.85 2.21 -9.73
N SER A 124 7.89 2.16 -10.57
CA SER A 124 8.75 3.35 -10.77
C SER A 124 7.98 4.51 -11.39
N CYS A 125 7.09 4.26 -12.36
CA CYS A 125 6.19 5.26 -12.93
C CYS A 125 5.23 5.88 -11.89
N LEU A 126 4.95 5.15 -10.80
CA LEU A 126 4.16 5.60 -9.65
C LEU A 126 5.03 6.08 -8.48
N LEU A 127 6.33 6.29 -8.70
CA LEU A 127 7.31 6.72 -7.69
C LEU A 127 7.42 5.79 -6.47
N VAL A 128 7.32 4.49 -6.73
CA VAL A 128 7.48 3.43 -5.73
C VAL A 128 8.79 2.66 -6.00
N PRO A 129 9.70 2.54 -5.01
CA PRO A 129 10.92 1.75 -5.18
C PRO A 129 10.59 0.25 -5.14
N TYR A 130 10.35 -0.35 -6.31
CA TYR A 130 9.76 -1.68 -6.47
C TYR A 130 10.41 -2.78 -5.64
N PHE A 131 11.72 -3.03 -5.77
CA PHE A 131 12.34 -4.13 -5.03
C PHE A 131 12.44 -3.84 -3.55
N SER A 132 12.74 -2.58 -3.18
CA SER A 132 12.75 -2.13 -1.79
C SER A 132 11.43 -2.44 -1.10
N TRP A 133 10.32 -2.12 -1.77
CA TRP A 133 8.98 -2.38 -1.28
C TRP A 133 8.61 -3.87 -1.36
N LYS A 134 8.87 -4.56 -2.47
CA LYS A 134 8.63 -6.01 -2.64
C LYS A 134 9.26 -6.82 -1.50
N ILE A 135 10.47 -6.45 -1.10
CA ILE A 135 11.23 -7.14 -0.05
C ILE A 135 10.64 -6.87 1.34
N SER A 136 10.35 -5.61 1.71
CA SER A 136 9.71 -5.30 3.00
C SER A 136 8.29 -5.86 3.06
N HIS A 137 7.57 -5.81 1.95
CA HIS A 137 6.22 -6.35 1.81
C HIS A 137 6.15 -7.87 1.96
N ARG A 138 7.11 -8.62 1.39
CA ARG A 138 7.23 -10.07 1.63
C ARG A 138 7.41 -10.37 3.13
N ARG A 139 8.18 -9.55 3.84
CA ARG A 139 8.36 -9.68 5.29
C ARG A 139 7.10 -9.30 6.07
N HIS A 140 6.35 -8.29 5.62
CA HIS A 140 5.01 -8.00 6.13
C HIS A 140 4.12 -9.24 6.05
N HIS A 141 3.98 -9.84 4.87
CA HIS A 141 3.14 -11.04 4.68
C HIS A 141 3.59 -12.23 5.53
N SER A 142 4.90 -12.39 5.75
CA SER A 142 5.44 -13.46 6.60
C SER A 142 5.21 -13.21 8.10
N ASN A 143 4.88 -11.98 8.50
CA ASN A 143 4.76 -11.56 9.89
C ASN A 143 3.46 -10.76 10.15
N THR A 144 2.43 -10.92 9.32
CA THR A 144 1.19 -10.12 9.42
C THR A 144 0.59 -10.23 10.81
N GLY A 145 0.32 -9.08 11.44
CA GLY A 145 -0.25 -9.01 12.78
C GLY A 145 0.75 -9.17 13.93
N SER A 146 2.04 -9.41 13.66
CA SER A 146 3.09 -9.34 14.67
C SER A 146 3.34 -7.89 15.08
N LEU A 147 3.39 -7.59 16.38
CA LEU A 147 3.79 -6.27 16.86
C LEU A 147 5.29 -6.00 16.72
N ASP A 148 6.09 -7.07 16.69
CA ASP A 148 7.55 -6.97 16.72
C ASP A 148 8.18 -7.04 15.33
N ARG A 149 7.57 -7.84 14.43
CA ARG A 149 8.20 -8.22 13.16
C ARG A 149 7.48 -7.72 11.91
N ASN A 150 6.30 -7.12 12.06
CA ASN A 150 5.56 -6.65 10.91
C ASN A 150 6.19 -5.36 10.33
N GLU A 151 6.31 -5.28 9.01
CA GLU A 151 6.95 -4.15 8.33
C GLU A 151 6.00 -2.98 8.05
N VAL A 152 4.68 -3.15 8.17
CA VAL A 152 3.71 -2.09 7.89
C VAL A 152 2.42 -2.25 8.71
N PHE A 153 1.77 -1.13 8.99
CA PHE A 153 0.54 -1.02 9.80
C PHE A 153 0.67 -1.62 11.20
N VAL A 154 1.84 -1.48 11.83
CA VAL A 154 2.05 -1.94 13.21
C VAL A 154 1.28 -1.03 14.18
N PRO A 155 0.29 -1.56 14.94
CA PRO A 155 -0.46 -0.73 15.86
C PRO A 155 0.42 -0.34 17.05
N LYS A 156 0.30 0.93 17.48
CA LYS A 156 1.06 1.43 18.63
C LYS A 156 0.51 0.82 19.92
N PRO A 157 1.37 0.34 20.85
CA PRO A 157 0.91 -0.06 22.17
C PRO A 157 0.33 1.15 22.91
N LYS A 158 -0.60 0.92 23.84
CA LYS A 158 -1.33 1.99 24.55
C LYS A 158 -0.39 3.05 25.18
N SER A 159 0.78 2.64 25.69
CA SER A 159 1.78 3.53 26.27
C SER A 159 2.46 4.48 25.27
N LYS A 160 2.40 4.18 23.97
CA LYS A 160 2.98 4.98 22.87
C LYS A 160 1.92 5.74 22.07
N VAL A 161 0.64 5.59 22.41
CA VAL A 161 -0.44 6.37 21.82
C VAL A 161 -0.45 7.76 22.44
N SER A 162 -0.27 8.80 21.63
CA SER A 162 -0.25 10.19 22.09
C SER A 162 -1.56 10.59 22.78
N TRP A 163 -1.49 11.42 23.82
CA TRP A 163 -2.63 11.87 24.63
C TRP A 163 -3.76 12.50 23.78
N TYR A 164 -3.40 13.21 22.71
CA TYR A 164 -4.37 13.91 21.86
C TYR A 164 -5.26 12.95 21.04
N ASN A 165 -4.87 11.67 20.88
CA ASN A 165 -5.68 10.69 20.14
C ASN A 165 -7.06 10.49 20.77
N LYS A 166 -7.22 10.75 22.08
CA LYS A 166 -8.54 10.73 22.74
C LYS A 166 -9.51 11.73 22.10
N TYR A 167 -9.02 12.90 21.68
CA TYR A 167 -9.82 13.94 21.03
C TYR A 167 -9.97 13.72 19.53
N MET A 168 -9.15 12.86 18.92
CA MET A 168 -9.25 12.49 17.49
C MET A 168 -10.14 11.27 17.25
N ASN A 169 -10.56 10.57 18.31
CA ASN A 169 -11.42 9.39 18.21
C ASN A 169 -12.91 9.76 18.03
N ASN A 170 -13.21 10.55 17.01
CA ASN A 170 -14.56 10.97 16.58
C ASN A 170 -14.60 11.12 15.04
N PRO A 171 -15.76 11.32 14.40
CA PRO A 171 -15.84 11.38 12.95
C PRO A 171 -14.95 12.45 12.30
N PRO A 172 -14.89 13.71 12.79
CA PRO A 172 -13.96 14.71 12.26
C PRO A 172 -12.48 14.30 12.40
N GLY A 173 -12.07 13.81 13.57
CA GLY A 173 -10.69 13.36 13.80
C GLY A 173 -10.30 12.17 12.92
N ARG A 174 -11.25 11.27 12.63
CA ARG A 174 -11.06 10.18 11.67
C ARG A 174 -10.92 10.70 10.23
N ALA A 175 -11.73 11.66 9.82
CA ALA A 175 -11.60 12.28 8.49
C ALA A 175 -10.23 12.94 8.31
N ILE A 176 -9.74 13.69 9.31
CA ILE A 176 -8.40 14.27 9.30
C ILE A 176 -7.31 13.19 9.24
N SER A 177 -7.45 12.13 10.05
CA SER A 177 -6.48 11.03 10.07
C SER A 177 -6.41 10.30 8.73
N LEU A 178 -7.55 10.07 8.08
CA LEU A 178 -7.62 9.48 6.74
C LEU A 178 -7.01 10.41 5.70
N PHE A 179 -7.31 11.71 5.74
CA PHE A 179 -6.72 12.68 4.84
C PHE A 179 -5.19 12.69 4.93
N ILE A 180 -4.63 12.74 6.15
CA ILE A 180 -3.18 12.68 6.37
C ILE A 180 -2.60 11.34 5.88
N THR A 181 -3.27 10.23 6.17
CA THR A 181 -2.79 8.90 5.78
C THR A 181 -2.76 8.73 4.26
N LEU A 182 -3.81 9.18 3.56
CA LEU A 182 -3.93 9.07 2.11
C LEU A 182 -3.00 10.02 1.34
N THR A 183 -2.60 11.14 1.95
CA THR A 183 -1.74 12.14 1.28
C THR A 183 -0.26 12.01 1.67
N LEU A 184 0.04 11.88 2.96
CA LEU A 184 1.40 11.87 3.50
C LEU A 184 1.84 10.49 3.98
N GLY A 185 0.91 9.58 4.27
CA GLY A 185 1.23 8.28 4.86
C GLY A 185 2.20 7.47 4.00
N TRP A 186 1.96 7.40 2.69
CA TRP A 186 2.81 6.65 1.77
C TRP A 186 4.24 7.24 1.63
N PRO A 187 4.42 8.54 1.30
CA PRO A 187 5.77 9.13 1.27
C PRO A 187 6.53 8.99 2.59
N LEU A 188 5.85 9.22 3.72
CA LEU A 188 6.49 9.12 5.04
C LEU A 188 6.84 7.67 5.40
N TYR A 189 6.06 6.68 4.96
CA TYR A 189 6.40 5.27 5.14
C TYR A 189 7.64 4.89 4.33
N LEU A 190 7.72 5.29 3.07
CA LEU A 190 8.89 5.01 2.25
C LEU A 190 10.15 5.72 2.79
N ALA A 191 10.05 7.00 3.12
CA ALA A 191 11.19 7.80 3.55
C ALA A 191 11.64 7.50 4.99
N PHE A 192 10.71 7.28 5.92
CA PHE A 192 10.98 7.26 7.37
C PHE A 192 10.36 6.06 8.11
N ASN A 193 9.79 5.08 7.40
CA ASN A 193 9.21 3.87 7.98
C ASN A 193 8.14 4.12 9.06
N VAL A 194 7.35 5.20 8.96
CA VAL A 194 6.45 5.67 10.04
C VAL A 194 5.36 4.68 10.47
N SER A 195 5.03 3.70 9.63
CA SER A 195 4.02 2.66 9.91
C SER A 195 4.59 1.26 10.12
N GLY A 196 5.91 1.09 10.01
CA GLY A 196 6.58 -0.20 10.20
C GLY A 196 7.00 -0.45 11.65
N ARG A 197 7.60 -1.61 11.89
CA ARG A 197 8.26 -1.92 13.16
C ARG A 197 9.40 -0.94 13.46
N PRO A 198 9.72 -0.71 14.75
CA PRO A 198 10.93 0.00 15.11
C PRO A 198 12.18 -0.81 14.72
N TYR A 199 13.24 -0.09 14.41
CA TYR A 199 14.57 -0.60 14.15
C TYR A 199 15.59 0.14 15.02
N ASP A 200 16.73 -0.49 15.31
CA ASP A 200 17.80 0.10 16.14
C ASP A 200 18.51 1.29 15.47
N ARG A 201 18.21 1.53 14.19
CA ARG A 201 18.75 2.64 13.39
C ARG A 201 17.71 3.12 12.40
N PHE A 202 18.01 4.24 11.76
CA PHE A 202 17.15 4.84 10.74
C PHE A 202 16.77 3.83 9.65
N ALA A 203 15.48 3.78 9.33
CA ALA A 203 14.91 2.86 8.36
C ALA A 203 14.23 3.66 7.24
N SER A 204 14.67 3.42 6.01
CA SER A 204 14.16 4.03 4.80
C SER A 204 14.16 3.00 3.69
N HIS A 205 13.14 3.03 2.83
CA HIS A 205 13.05 2.18 1.65
C HIS A 205 14.02 2.61 0.54
N TYR A 206 14.62 3.80 0.67
CA TYR A 206 15.61 4.36 -0.26
C TYR A 206 17.05 4.24 0.26
N ASP A 207 17.27 3.59 1.41
CA ASP A 207 18.61 3.33 1.93
C ASP A 207 18.95 1.84 1.72
N PRO A 208 19.84 1.49 0.77
CA PRO A 208 20.31 0.12 0.56
C PRO A 208 20.94 -0.50 1.80
N TYR A 209 21.44 0.33 2.70
CA TYR A 209 22.01 -0.12 3.95
C TYR A 209 20.97 -0.22 5.04
N ALA A 210 19.70 0.21 4.90
CA ALA A 210 18.69 0.22 5.95
C ALA A 210 18.56 -1.13 6.70
N PRO A 211 18.16 -1.13 7.99
CA PRO A 211 18.02 -2.35 8.78
C PRO A 211 16.88 -3.25 8.30
N ILE A 212 16.09 -2.76 7.34
CA ILE A 212 15.10 -3.53 6.61
C ILE A 212 15.80 -4.63 5.79
N TYR A 213 16.97 -4.35 5.17
CA TYR A 213 17.55 -5.21 4.13
C TYR A 213 18.79 -5.99 4.57
N SER A 214 18.97 -7.17 3.97
CA SER A 214 20.19 -7.96 4.09
C SER A 214 21.24 -7.52 3.06
N ASN A 215 22.50 -7.89 3.27
CA ASN A 215 23.61 -7.56 2.36
C ASN A 215 23.37 -8.05 0.91
N ARG A 216 22.66 -9.16 0.74
CA ARG A 216 22.38 -9.77 -0.58
C ARG A 216 21.31 -9.01 -1.38
N GLU A 217 20.52 -8.18 -0.71
CA GLU A 217 19.39 -7.47 -1.31
C GLU A 217 19.76 -6.06 -1.77
N ARG A 218 20.90 -5.52 -1.32
CA ARG A 218 21.30 -4.11 -1.55
C ARG A 218 21.30 -3.70 -3.02
N LEU A 219 21.76 -4.58 -3.90
CA LEU A 219 21.81 -4.30 -5.33
C LEU A 219 20.41 -3.99 -5.89
N LEU A 220 19.38 -4.69 -5.40
CA LEU A 220 18.00 -4.47 -5.83
C LEU A 220 17.44 -3.12 -5.34
N ILE A 221 17.92 -2.64 -4.19
CA ILE A 221 17.56 -1.31 -3.67
C ILE A 221 18.13 -0.24 -4.58
N TYR A 222 19.42 -0.33 -4.94
CA TYR A 222 20.03 0.58 -5.92
C TYR A 222 19.29 0.60 -7.26
N VAL A 223 18.86 -0.57 -7.77
CA VAL A 223 18.07 -0.65 -9.01
C VAL A 223 16.73 0.08 -8.87
N SER A 224 16.04 -0.09 -7.74
CA SER A 224 14.77 0.57 -7.47
C SER A 224 14.94 2.08 -7.38
N ASP A 225 15.92 2.55 -6.61
CA ASP A 225 16.19 3.96 -6.41
C ASP A 225 16.56 4.62 -7.74
N SER A 226 17.46 3.99 -8.52
CA SER A 226 17.85 4.49 -9.85
C SER A 226 16.65 4.61 -10.78
N SER A 227 15.71 3.68 -10.72
CA SER A 227 14.50 3.70 -11.56
C SER A 227 13.54 4.83 -11.14
N VAL A 228 13.35 5.04 -9.84
CA VAL A 228 12.56 6.17 -9.31
C VAL A 228 13.23 7.51 -9.64
N PHE A 229 14.56 7.62 -9.53
CA PHE A 229 15.31 8.81 -9.94
C PHE A 229 15.16 9.09 -11.44
N ALA A 230 15.26 8.06 -12.29
CA ALA A 230 15.09 8.21 -13.73
C ALA A 230 13.69 8.73 -14.09
N VAL A 231 12.63 8.17 -13.50
CA VAL A 231 11.25 8.65 -13.71
C VAL A 231 11.07 10.07 -13.18
N THR A 232 11.58 10.37 -11.98
CA THR A 232 11.49 11.71 -11.39
C THR A 232 12.21 12.76 -12.26
N TYR A 233 13.38 12.41 -12.79
CA TYR A 233 14.13 13.25 -13.72
C TYR A 233 13.38 13.47 -15.04
N LEU A 234 12.74 12.43 -15.58
CA LEU A 234 11.88 12.55 -16.75
C LEU A 234 10.71 13.51 -16.48
N LEU A 235 10.01 13.36 -15.36
CA LEU A 235 8.91 14.24 -14.97
C LEU A 235 9.39 15.68 -14.78
N TYR A 236 10.54 15.88 -14.14
CA TYR A 236 11.18 17.20 -14.02
C TYR A 236 11.43 17.83 -15.40
N HIS A 237 12.01 17.07 -16.33
CA HIS A 237 12.26 17.57 -17.69
C HIS A 237 11.00 17.97 -18.41
N ILE A 238 9.98 17.11 -18.39
CA ILE A 238 8.72 17.47 -19.05
C ILE A 238 8.12 18.72 -18.36
N ALA A 239 8.30 18.90 -17.03
CA ALA A 239 7.82 20.09 -16.30
C ALA A 239 8.52 21.36 -16.76
N THR A 240 9.83 21.29 -16.98
CA THR A 240 10.59 22.43 -17.50
C THR A 240 10.22 22.78 -18.94
N LEU A 241 9.79 21.80 -19.75
CA LEU A 241 9.44 22.00 -21.16
C LEU A 241 7.98 22.45 -21.37
N LYS A 242 7.05 21.99 -20.53
CA LYS A 242 5.61 22.21 -20.67
C LYS A 242 5.01 23.14 -19.61
N GLY A 243 5.78 23.48 -18.57
CA GLY A 243 5.33 24.22 -17.40
C GLY A 243 4.72 23.31 -16.33
N LEU A 244 4.63 23.81 -15.09
CA LEU A 244 4.09 23.06 -13.95
C LEU A 244 2.59 22.72 -14.06
N GLY A 245 1.87 23.36 -14.99
CA GLY A 245 0.44 23.15 -15.22
C GLY A 245 0.10 22.17 -16.35
N TRP A 246 1.09 21.47 -16.91
CA TRP A 246 0.86 20.42 -17.91
C TRP A 246 0.35 19.13 -17.27
#